data_AF-A0A537WJ73-F1
#
_entry.id   AF-A0A537WJ73-F1
#
_cell.length_a   1.000
_cell.length_b   1.000
_cell.length_c   1.000
_cell.angle_alpha   90.00
_cell.angle_beta   90.00
_cell.angle_gamma   90.00
#
_symmetry.space_group_name_H-M   'P 1'
#
loop_
_entity.id
_entity.type
_entity.pdbx_description
1 polymer ?
#
loop_
_entity_poly.entity_id
_entity_poly.type
_entity_poly.pdbx_seq_one_letter_code
_entity_poly.pdbx_strand_id
1 'polypeptide(L)'
;MLLSGLLFACVQAPPPAPPAAPPPMAVAPQPAPAPVAQPTPGNRRVGIQTARCERLLELPPDDRAAASLFYIGYQAARLRARTINVGAIADAEAQAYAYCEAHPNRPAVEAFRLAFLRTLRR
;
A
#
# COMPACT_ATOMS: atom_id res chain seq x y z
N MET A 1 9.85 70.13 -5.23
CA MET A 1 8.57 70.79 -4.86
C MET A 1 7.59 70.57 -6.00
N LEU A 2 6.37 70.12 -5.68
CA LEU A 2 5.16 69.87 -6.52
C LEU A 2 5.20 68.64 -7.44
N LEU A 3 4.50 67.52 -7.18
CA LEU A 3 3.05 67.22 -7.16
C LEU A 3 2.30 67.32 -8.51
N SER A 4 1.53 66.25 -8.77
CA SER A 4 0.35 66.13 -9.65
C SER A 4 0.59 65.62 -11.08
N GLY A 5 -0.15 64.65 -11.62
CA GLY A 5 -1.38 64.04 -11.12
C GLY A 5 -1.77 62.77 -11.89
N LEU A 6 -2.49 61.90 -11.16
CA LEU A 6 -3.20 60.76 -11.71
C LEU A 6 -4.47 61.25 -12.45
N LEU A 7 -4.67 60.77 -13.68
CA LEU A 7 -5.98 60.74 -14.33
C LEU A 7 -6.25 59.31 -14.76
N PHE A 8 -6.80 58.50 -13.83
CA PHE A 8 -7.50 57.28 -14.19
C PHE A 8 -8.89 57.66 -14.67
N ALA A 9 -9.14 57.51 -15.97
CA ALA A 9 -10.47 57.58 -16.54
C ALA A 9 -11.27 56.36 -16.09
N CYS A 10 -12.37 56.57 -15.36
CA CYS A 10 -13.32 55.52 -15.02
C CYS A 10 -14.09 55.12 -16.28
N VAL A 11 -13.68 54.02 -16.92
CA VAL A 11 -14.53 53.29 -17.86
C VAL A 11 -15.53 52.47 -17.02
N GLN A 12 -16.82 52.74 -17.15
CA GLN A 12 -17.84 51.91 -16.50
C GLN A 12 -17.91 50.55 -17.20
N ALA A 13 -17.66 49.48 -16.45
CA ALA A 13 -17.87 48.13 -16.93
C ALA A 13 -19.38 47.86 -17.09
N PRO A 14 -19.80 47.14 -18.15
CA PRO A 14 -21.20 46.76 -18.33
C PRO A 14 -21.68 45.89 -17.16
N PRO A 15 -22.98 45.95 -16.80
CA PRO A 15 -23.50 45.18 -15.69
C PRO A 15 -23.35 43.68 -15.93
N PRO A 16 -23.08 42.89 -14.87
CA PRO A 16 -22.90 41.45 -14.99
C PRO A 16 -24.19 40.78 -15.49
N ALA A 17 -24.04 39.93 -16.49
CA ALA A 17 -25.13 39.08 -16.98
C ALA A 17 -25.62 38.15 -15.84
N PRO A 18 -26.92 37.82 -15.80
CA PRO A 18 -27.45 36.90 -14.81
C PRO A 18 -26.76 35.53 -14.90
N PRO A 19 -26.54 34.85 -13.76
CA PRO A 19 -25.88 33.57 -13.74
C PRO A 19 -26.68 32.54 -14.56
N ALA A 20 -25.98 31.85 -15.46
CA ALA A 20 -26.54 30.71 -16.18
C ALA A 20 -26.93 29.62 -15.18
N ALA A 21 -28.09 28.99 -15.41
CA ALA A 21 -28.54 27.87 -14.60
C ALA A 21 -27.48 26.75 -14.59
N PRO A 22 -27.19 26.15 -13.43
CA PRO A 22 -26.21 25.07 -13.36
C PRO A 22 -26.65 23.90 -14.24
N PRO A 23 -25.73 23.24 -14.95
CA PRO A 23 -26.06 22.05 -15.73
C PRO A 23 -26.60 20.96 -14.80
N PRO A 24 -27.53 20.11 -15.28
CA PRO A 24 -28.00 18.98 -14.47
C PRO A 24 -26.81 18.12 -14.06
N MET A 25 -26.64 17.92 -12.75
CA MET A 25 -25.62 17.03 -12.22
C MET A 25 -25.90 15.62 -12.73
N ALA A 26 -25.05 15.11 -13.63
CA ALA A 26 -25.05 13.71 -13.97
C ALA A 26 -24.75 12.91 -12.70
N VAL A 27 -25.68 12.04 -12.30
CA VAL A 27 -25.48 11.12 -11.18
C VAL A 27 -24.32 10.20 -11.56
N ALA A 28 -23.19 10.34 -10.88
CA ALA A 28 -22.08 9.40 -11.04
C ALA A 28 -22.57 7.99 -10.66
N PRO A 29 -22.30 6.96 -11.48
CA PRO A 29 -22.69 5.60 -11.14
C PRO A 29 -22.09 5.22 -9.79
N GLN A 30 -22.94 4.71 -8.90
CA GLN A 30 -22.49 4.25 -7.59
C GLN A 30 -21.45 3.14 -7.76
N PRO A 31 -20.33 3.17 -7.01
CA PRO A 31 -19.37 2.07 -7.01
C PRO A 31 -20.09 0.77 -6.66
N ALA A 32 -19.83 -0.28 -7.45
CA ALA A 32 -20.33 -1.60 -7.12
C ALA A 32 -19.85 -1.99 -5.71
N PRO A 33 -20.71 -2.66 -4.90
CA PRO A 33 -20.32 -3.13 -3.58
C PRO A 33 -19.07 -4.01 -3.67
N ALA A 34 -18.13 -3.79 -2.75
CA ALA A 34 -16.99 -4.68 -2.62
C ALA A 34 -17.47 -6.12 -2.32
N PRO A 35 -16.82 -7.16 -2.86
CA PRO A 35 -17.15 -8.54 -2.53
C PRO A 35 -17.12 -8.77 -1.02
N VAL A 36 -18.14 -9.44 -0.48
CA VAL A 36 -18.17 -9.84 0.92
C VAL A 36 -17.13 -10.95 1.12
N ALA A 37 -16.16 -10.71 2.01
CA ALA A 37 -15.17 -11.72 2.37
C ALA A 37 -15.88 -12.96 2.93
N GLN A 38 -15.68 -14.10 2.29
CA GLN A 38 -16.21 -15.37 2.76
C GLN A 38 -15.49 -15.77 4.06
N PRO A 39 -16.21 -16.20 5.11
CA PRO A 39 -15.57 -16.65 6.33
C PRO A 39 -14.67 -17.85 6.02
N THR A 40 -13.37 -17.67 6.22
CA THR A 40 -12.38 -18.73 6.05
C THR A 40 -12.69 -19.86 7.04
N PRO A 41 -12.87 -21.12 6.59
CA PRO A 41 -13.15 -22.22 7.50
C PRO A 41 -12.01 -22.42 8.50
N GLY A 42 -12.32 -22.20 9.78
CA GLY A 42 -11.46 -22.52 10.91
C GLY A 42 -10.50 -21.40 11.28
N ASN A 43 -10.62 -20.95 12.53
CA ASN A 43 -9.62 -20.13 13.20
C ASN A 43 -8.35 -20.98 13.43
N ARG A 44 -7.61 -21.28 12.35
CA ARG A 44 -6.36 -22.05 12.39
C ARG A 44 -5.29 -21.14 12.98
N ARG A 45 -4.91 -21.42 14.21
CA ARG A 45 -3.71 -20.82 14.81
C ARG A 45 -2.50 -21.25 14.00
N VAL A 46 -1.85 -20.28 13.36
CA VAL A 46 -0.57 -20.47 12.66
C VAL A 46 0.55 -19.98 13.56
N GLY A 47 1.47 -20.88 13.92
CA GLY A 47 2.67 -20.51 14.66
C GLY A 47 3.67 -19.83 13.72
N ILE A 48 3.89 -18.52 13.87
CA ILE A 48 4.84 -17.74 13.04
C ILE A 48 6.22 -18.39 12.99
N GLN A 49 6.69 -18.93 14.13
CA GLN A 49 8.01 -19.54 14.26
C GLN A 49 8.11 -20.95 13.66
N THR A 50 6.98 -21.62 13.45
CA THR A 50 6.92 -23.04 13.06
C THR A 50 6.26 -23.27 11.71
N ALA A 51 5.60 -22.25 11.15
CA ALA A 51 5.01 -22.30 9.82
C ALA A 51 6.10 -22.56 8.78
N ARG A 52 5.91 -23.62 8.00
CA ARG A 52 6.87 -24.12 7.02
C ARG A 52 6.77 -23.38 5.69
N CYS A 53 7.90 -23.32 4.99
CA CYS A 53 7.99 -22.76 3.65
C CYS A 53 7.03 -23.43 2.66
N GLU A 54 6.88 -24.76 2.70
CA GLU A 54 5.92 -25.48 1.86
C GLU A 54 4.49 -24.91 1.98
N ARG A 55 4.05 -24.62 3.21
CA ARG A 55 2.71 -24.08 3.47
C ARG A 55 2.54 -22.65 2.99
N LEU A 56 3.61 -21.85 3.05
CA LEU A 56 3.60 -20.50 2.51
C LEU A 56 3.46 -20.52 0.98
N LEU A 57 4.18 -21.43 0.31
CA LEU A 57 4.15 -21.55 -1.15
C LEU A 57 2.82 -22.09 -1.68
N GLU A 58 2.14 -22.95 -0.91
CA GLU A 58 0.79 -23.47 -1.21
C GLU A 58 -0.32 -22.41 -1.15
N LEU A 59 -0.07 -21.23 -0.55
CA LEU A 59 -1.09 -20.18 -0.45
C LEU A 59 -1.48 -19.62 -1.83
N PRO A 60 -2.73 -19.16 -1.99
CA PRO A 60 -3.10 -18.29 -3.10
C PRO A 60 -2.15 -17.08 -3.22
N PRO A 61 -1.91 -16.54 -4.42
CA PRO A 61 -0.97 -15.44 -4.62
C PRO A 61 -1.20 -14.24 -3.68
N ASP A 62 -2.45 -13.79 -3.55
CA ASP A 62 -2.81 -12.65 -2.71
C ASP A 62 -2.59 -12.94 -1.22
N ASP A 63 -2.96 -14.13 -0.76
CA ASP A 63 -2.73 -14.56 0.63
C ASP A 63 -1.24 -14.71 0.93
N ARG A 64 -0.44 -15.17 -0.04
CA ARG A 64 1.01 -15.29 0.07
C ARG A 64 1.66 -13.91 0.16
N ALA A 65 1.21 -12.94 -0.65
CA ALA A 65 1.67 -11.56 -0.56
C ALA A 65 1.31 -10.96 0.82
N ALA A 66 0.07 -11.13 1.29
CA ALA A 66 -0.36 -10.67 2.61
C ALA A 66 0.47 -11.31 3.74
N ALA A 67 0.72 -12.62 3.68
CA ALA A 67 1.58 -13.32 4.63
C ALA A 67 3.03 -12.79 4.60
N SER A 68 3.52 -12.40 3.43
CA SER A 68 4.87 -11.87 3.25
C SER A 68 5.03 -10.51 3.91
N LEU A 69 4.08 -9.60 3.71
CA LEU A 69 4.03 -8.32 4.41
C LEU A 69 3.97 -8.52 5.92
N PHE A 70 3.19 -9.50 6.40
CA PHE A 70 3.14 -9.84 7.81
C PHE A 70 4.51 -10.31 8.34
N TYR A 71 5.20 -11.22 7.64
CA TYR A 71 6.54 -11.65 8.04
C TYR A 71 7.56 -10.51 8.00
N ILE A 72 7.51 -9.65 6.99
CA ILE A 72 8.36 -8.47 6.90
C ILE A 72 8.14 -7.57 8.12
N GLY A 73 6.89 -7.26 8.46
CA GLY A 73 6.54 -6.47 9.65
C GLY A 73 7.01 -7.13 10.95
N TYR A 74 6.83 -8.44 11.07
CA TYR A 74 7.33 -9.24 12.20
C TYR A 74 8.86 -9.14 12.34
N GLN A 75 9.61 -9.22 11.24
CA GLN A 75 11.07 -9.07 11.25
C GLN A 75 11.49 -7.64 11.60
N ALA A 76 10.82 -6.64 11.03
CA ALA A 76 11.08 -5.24 11.37
C ALA A 76 10.94 -5.00 12.88
N ALA A 77 9.84 -5.48 13.49
CA ALA A 77 9.62 -5.38 14.92
C ALA A 77 10.72 -6.12 15.72
N ARG A 78 11.05 -7.37 15.35
CA ARG A 78 12.08 -8.17 16.03
C ARG A 78 13.48 -7.59 15.91
N LEU A 79 13.81 -6.99 14.78
CA LEU A 79 15.10 -6.36 14.51
C LEU A 79 15.14 -4.90 14.96
N ARG A 80 14.06 -4.40 15.55
CA ARG A 80 13.88 -3.00 15.98
C ARG A 80 14.16 -2.00 14.86
N ALA A 81 13.78 -2.35 13.63
CA ALA A 81 13.88 -1.47 12.49
C ALA A 81 12.92 -0.28 12.68
N ARG A 82 13.41 0.94 12.45
CA ARG A 82 12.60 2.18 12.50
C ARG A 82 11.95 2.51 11.17
N THR A 83 12.55 2.04 10.09
CA THR A 83 12.13 2.23 8.71
C THR A 83 12.21 0.90 7.97
N ILE A 84 11.44 0.80 6.90
CA ILE A 84 11.48 -0.31 5.94
C ILE A 84 11.57 0.34 4.56
N ASN A 85 12.55 -0.06 3.75
CA ASN A 85 12.57 0.33 2.35
C ASN A 85 11.45 -0.38 1.59
N VAL A 86 10.29 0.26 1.47
CA VAL A 86 9.12 -0.27 0.77
C VAL A 86 9.39 -0.56 -0.70
N GLY A 87 10.31 0.18 -1.34
CA GLY A 87 10.72 -0.06 -2.73
C GLY A 87 11.47 -1.38 -2.93
N ALA A 88 11.99 -1.99 -1.85
CA ALA A 88 12.71 -3.26 -1.88
C ALA A 88 11.87 -4.46 -1.41
N ILE A 89 10.56 -4.28 -1.15
CA ILE A 89 9.68 -5.36 -0.69
C ILE A 89 9.59 -6.48 -1.72
N ALA A 90 9.40 -6.15 -3.00
CA ALA A 90 9.32 -7.15 -4.07
C ALA A 90 10.59 -8.03 -4.14
N ASP A 91 11.77 -7.42 -3.99
CA ASP A 91 13.05 -8.13 -3.96
C ASP A 91 13.17 -9.03 -2.71
N ALA A 92 12.68 -8.54 -1.56
CA ALA A 92 12.66 -9.31 -0.32
C ALA A 92 11.75 -10.54 -0.44
N GLU A 93 10.56 -10.37 -1.03
CA GLU A 93 9.61 -11.45 -1.29
C GLU A 93 10.20 -12.49 -2.24
N ALA A 94 10.76 -12.05 -3.36
CA ALA A 94 11.42 -12.93 -4.32
C ALA A 94 12.54 -13.76 -3.67
N GLN A 95 13.39 -13.13 -2.84
CA GLN A 95 14.44 -13.85 -2.11
C GLN A 95 13.89 -14.82 -1.06
N ALA A 96 12.82 -14.44 -0.35
CA ALA A 96 12.20 -15.32 0.63
C ALA A 96 11.54 -16.54 -0.04
N TYR A 97 10.87 -16.35 -1.18
CA TYR A 97 10.26 -17.45 -1.93
C TYR A 97 11.31 -18.37 -2.52
N ALA A 98 12.38 -17.82 -3.13
CA ALA A 98 13.49 -18.63 -3.65
C ALA A 98 14.14 -19.47 -2.54
N TYR A 99 14.33 -18.90 -1.34
CA TYR A 99 14.78 -19.67 -0.18
C TYR A 99 13.79 -20.78 0.20
N CYS A 100 12.50 -20.47 0.21
CA CYS A 100 11.46 -21.44 0.56
C CYS A 100 11.32 -22.57 -0.45
N GLU A 101 11.51 -22.31 -1.75
CA GLU A 101 11.55 -23.31 -2.81
C GLU A 101 12.73 -24.26 -2.62
N ALA A 102 13.92 -23.73 -2.27
CA ALA A 102 15.10 -24.54 -1.99
C ALA A 102 15.00 -25.34 -0.68
N HIS A 103 14.15 -24.88 0.26
CA HIS A 103 14.10 -25.41 1.62
C HIS A 103 12.66 -25.55 2.15
N PRO A 104 11.82 -26.42 1.55
CA PRO A 104 10.37 -26.47 1.84
C PRO A 104 10.04 -26.81 3.30
N ASN A 105 10.88 -27.61 3.95
CA ASN A 105 10.72 -28.02 5.35
C ASN A 105 11.19 -26.98 6.38
N ARG A 106 11.85 -25.89 5.96
CA ARG A 106 12.36 -24.86 6.87
C ARG A 106 11.25 -23.87 7.27
N PRO A 107 11.35 -23.21 8.43
CA PRO A 107 10.41 -22.17 8.83
C PRO A 107 10.45 -20.97 7.88
N ALA A 108 9.29 -20.51 7.42
CA ALA A 108 9.18 -19.33 6.55
C ALA A 108 9.75 -18.07 7.20
N VAL A 109 9.64 -17.95 8.53
CA VAL A 109 10.22 -16.85 9.31
C VAL A 109 11.74 -16.71 9.11
N GLU A 110 12.45 -17.80 8.82
CA GLU A 110 13.89 -17.77 8.55
C GLU A 110 14.18 -17.15 7.18
N ALA A 111 13.40 -17.54 6.17
CA ALA A 111 13.47 -16.99 4.82
C ALA A 111 13.32 -15.45 4.85
N PHE A 112 12.28 -14.97 5.51
CA PHE A 112 12.01 -13.54 5.62
C PHE A 112 13.01 -12.80 6.51
N ARG A 113 13.61 -13.46 7.51
CA ARG A 113 14.71 -12.85 8.28
C ARG A 113 15.91 -12.57 7.38
N LEU A 114 16.31 -13.55 6.56
CA LEU A 114 17.43 -13.41 5.64
C LEU A 114 17.14 -12.36 4.56
N ALA A 115 15.96 -12.41 3.96
CA ALA A 115 15.52 -11.43 2.97
C ALA A 115 15.54 -10.01 3.56
N PHE A 116 14.93 -9.80 4.74
CA PHE A 116 14.89 -8.51 5.42
C PHE A 116 16.28 -7.92 5.63
N LEU A 117 17.22 -8.73 6.14
CA LEU A 117 18.59 -8.28 6.41
C LEU A 117 19.35 -7.89 5.14
N ARG A 118 19.06 -8.53 4.00
CA ARG A 118 19.73 -8.28 2.72
C ARG A 118 19.18 -7.06 1.99
N THR A 119 17.87 -6.85 2.06
CA THR A 119 17.15 -5.94 1.13
C THR A 119 16.48 -4.76 1.82
N LEU A 120 15.88 -4.96 3.00
CA LEU A 120 14.93 -3.99 3.59
C LEU A 120 15.54 -3.04 4.61
N ARG A 121 16.80 -3.27 5.00
CA ARG A 121 17.46 -2.57 6.10
C ARG A 121 18.08 -1.21 5.73
N ARG A 122 17.96 -0.81 4.46
CA ARG A 122 18.66 0.35 3.89
C ARG A 122 17.76 1.57 3.81
#